data_AF-A0A1Y2FW93-F1
#
_entry.id   AF-A0A1Y2FW93-F1
#
_cell.length_a   1.000
_cell.length_b   1.000
_cell.length_c   1.000
_cell.angle_alpha   90.00
_cell.angle_beta   90.00
_cell.angle_gamma   90.00
#
_symmetry.space_group_name_H-M   'P 1'
#
loop_
_entity.id
_entity.type
_entity.pdbx_description
1 polymer ?
#
loop_
_entity_poly.entity_id
_entity_poly.type
_entity_poly.pdbx_seq_one_letter_code
_entity_poly.pdbx_strand_id
1 'polypeptide(L)' 'FKCDQCPQSFQRSHDLKRHKRIHLAIKPFPCPSCDKSFSRKDALKRHILVKQC' A
#
# COMPACT_ATOMS: atom_id res chain seq x y z
N PHE A 1 -3.09 -12.45 12.98
CA PHE A 1 -3.40 -12.75 11.57
C PHE A 1 -2.11 -12.99 10.81
N LYS A 2 -1.85 -14.22 10.35
CA LYS A 2 -0.59 -14.63 9.72
C LYS A 2 -0.66 -14.49 8.19
N CYS A 3 0.45 -14.10 7.56
CA CYS A 3 0.59 -14.19 6.11
C CYS A 3 0.91 -15.64 5.70
N ASP A 4 0.38 -16.03 4.54
CA ASP A 4 0.56 -17.33 3.91
C ASP A 4 1.77 -17.38 2.96
N GLN A 5 2.28 -16.21 2.55
CA GLN A 5 3.39 -16.10 1.59
C GLN A 5 4.70 -15.63 2.25
N CYS A 6 4.68 -15.23 3.52
CA CYS A 6 5.87 -14.86 4.27
C CYS A 6 5.67 -15.00 5.79
N PRO A 7 6.75 -14.93 6.60
CA PRO A 7 6.67 -15.09 8.06
C PRO A 7 5.95 -13.94 8.81
N GLN A 8 5.47 -12.91 8.10
CA GLN A 8 4.88 -11.73 8.74
C GLN A 8 3.53 -12.03 9.41
N SER A 9 3.35 -11.42 10.58
CA SER A 9 2.17 -11.54 11.41
C SER A 9 1.63 -10.16 11.75
N PHE A 10 0.31 -10.00 11.69
CA PHE A 10 -0.37 -8.74 11.93
C PHE A 10 -1.37 -8.87 13.08
N GLN A 11 -1.50 -7.80 13.88
CA GLN A 11 -2.46 -7.74 14.98
C GLN A 11 -3.91 -7.68 14.49
N ARG A 12 -4.17 -7.08 13.30
CA ARG A 12 -5.52 -6.87 12.77
C ARG A 12 -5.67 -7.48 11.37
N SER A 13 -6.88 -7.94 11.04
CA SER A 13 -7.17 -8.59 9.75
C SER A 13 -7.00 -7.64 8.56
N HIS A 14 -7.39 -6.37 8.71
CA HIS A 14 -7.22 -5.36 7.66
C HIS A 14 -5.75 -5.04 7.36
N ASP A 15 -4.87 -5.17 8.36
CA ASP A 15 -3.44 -5.01 8.19
C ASP A 15 -2.86 -6.15 7.34
N LEU A 16 -3.27 -7.40 7.62
CA LEU A 16 -2.93 -8.55 6.77
C LEU A 16 -3.48 -8.38 5.34
N LYS A 17 -4.74 -7.99 5.17
CA LYS A 17 -5.35 -7.77 3.85
C LYS A 17 -4.59 -6.70 3.06
N ARG A 18 -4.15 -5.63 3.72
CA ARG A 18 -3.32 -4.59 3.12
C ARG A 18 -1.94 -5.13 2.75
N HIS A 19 -1.30 -5.88 3.65
CA HIS A 19 0.02 -6.47 3.41
C HIS A 19 0.03 -7.41 2.20
N LYS A 20 -1.02 -8.22 2.01
CA LYS A 20 -1.15 -9.12 0.84
C LYS A 20 -1.06 -8.40 -0.52
N ARG A 21 -1.33 -7.10 -0.59
CA ARG A 21 -1.16 -6.31 -1.83
C ARG A 21 0.29 -6.23 -2.30
N ILE A 22 1.26 -6.32 -1.38
CA ILE A 22 2.69 -6.28 -1.70
C ILE A 22 3.08 -7.51 -2.53
N HIS A 23 2.57 -8.68 -2.17
CA HIS A 23 2.82 -9.91 -2.89
C HIS A 23 2.22 -9.92 -4.31
N LEU A 24 1.11 -9.23 -4.50
CA LEU A 24 0.46 -9.09 -5.81
C LEU A 24 1.02 -7.93 -6.63
N ALA A 25 2.00 -7.18 -6.09
CA ALA A 25 2.50 -5.91 -6.64
C ALA A 25 1.39 -4.88 -6.94
N ILE A 26 0.21 -5.00 -6.30
CA ILE A 26 -0.95 -4.14 -6.56
C ILE A 26 -0.75 -2.81 -5.83
N LYS A 27 -0.83 -1.72 -6.60
CA LYS A 27 -0.80 -0.35 -6.09
C LYS A 27 -2.05 0.39 -6.56
N PRO A 28 -3.19 0.28 -5.83
CA PRO A 28 -4.48 0.75 -6.32
C PRO A 28 -4.66 2.26 -6.23
N PHE A 29 -3.64 3.02 -5.79
CA PHE A 29 -3.70 4.46 -5.58
C PHE A 29 -2.67 5.18 -6.46
N PRO A 30 -3.00 5.51 -7.72
CA PRO A 30 -2.13 6.30 -8.61
C PRO A 30 -2.08 7.81 -8.23
N CYS A 31 -0.92 8.49 -8.43
CA CYS A 31 -0.87 9.98 -8.47
C CYS A 31 -1.59 10.41 -9.76
N PRO A 32 -2.54 11.36 -9.69
CA PRO A 32 -3.19 11.89 -10.89
C PRO A 32 -2.26 12.78 -11.74
N SER A 33 -1.08 13.11 -11.23
CA SER A 33 -0.13 14.06 -11.84
C SER A 33 1.22 13.44 -12.21
N CYS A 34 1.47 12.16 -11.91
CA CYS A 34 2.67 11.44 -12.33
C CYS A 34 2.44 9.92 -12.32
N ASP A 35 3.34 9.14 -12.92
CA ASP A 35 3.20 7.67 -13.07
C ASP A 35 3.43 6.86 -11.78
N LYS A 36 3.55 7.53 -10.62
CA LYS A 36 3.74 6.84 -9.34
C LYS A 36 2.42 6.29 -8.82
N SER A 37 2.41 5.00 -8.47
CA SER A 37 1.29 4.35 -7.78
C SER A 37 1.70 3.89 -6.38
N PHE A 38 0.75 3.87 -5.45
CA PHE A 38 0.95 3.51 -4.04
C PHE A 38 0.03 2.37 -3.60
N SER A 39 0.48 1.55 -2.65
CA SER A 39 -0.31 0.47 -2.04
C SER A 39 -1.29 0.96 -0.95
N ARG A 40 -1.16 2.24 -0.58
CA ARG A 40 -1.81 2.89 0.56
C ARG A 40 -2.28 4.32 0.23
N LYS A 41 -3.51 4.64 0.61
CA LYS A 41 -4.11 5.97 0.40
C LYS A 41 -3.37 7.07 1.17
N ASP A 42 -2.93 6.79 2.39
CA ASP A 42 -2.16 7.75 3.21
C ASP A 42 -0.77 8.04 2.62
N ALA A 43 -0.15 7.04 1.97
CA ALA A 43 1.10 7.25 1.24
C ALA A 43 0.91 8.18 0.03
N LEU A 44 -0.16 7.95 -0.77
CA LEU A 44 -0.54 8.84 -1.87
C LEU A 44 -0.83 10.26 -1.39
N LYS A 45 -1.63 10.41 -0.32
CA LYS A 45 -1.95 11.73 0.26
C LYS A 45 -0.70 12.49 0.65
N ARG A 46 0.22 11.84 1.36
CA ARG A 46 1.49 12.46 1.77
C ARG A 46 2.27 12.90 0.53
N HIS A 47 2.40 12.05 -0.48
CA HIS A 47 3.10 12.36 -1.73
C HIS A 47 2.54 13.56 -2.49
N ILE A 48 1.20 13.68 -2.59
CA ILE A 48 0.55 14.83 -3.24
C ILE A 48 0.69 16.10 -2.40
N LEU A 49 0.52 15.98 -1.08
CA LEU A 49 0.55 17.13 -0.16
C LEU A 49 1.90 17.82 -0.16
N VAL A 50 2.98 17.05 -0.19
CA VAL A 50 4.35 17.56 -0.22
C VAL A 50 4.84 17.94 -1.62
N LYS A 51 3.93 18.01 -2.62
CA LYS A 51 4.25 18.35 -4.03
C LYS A 51 5.46 17.57 -4.56
N GLN A 52 5.45 16.25 -4.35
CA GLN A 52 6.51 15.33 -4.83
C GLN A 52 6.10 14.57 -6.11
N CYS A 53 4.99 14.96 -6.75
CA CYS A 53 4.86 14.87 -8.20
C CYS A 53 5.64 16.13 -8.69
#